data_AF-A0A960WX37-F1
#
_entry.id   AF-A0A960WX37-F1
#
_cell.length_a   1.000
_cell.length_b   1.000
_cell.length_c   1.000
_cell.angle_alpha   90.00
_cell.angle_beta   90.00
_cell.angle_gamma   90.00
#
_symmetry.space_group_name_H-M   'P 1'
#
loop_
_entity.id
_entity.type
_entity.pdbx_description
1 polymer ?
#
loop_
_entity_poly.entity_id
_entity_poly.type
_entity_poly.pdbx_seq_one_letter_code
_entity_poly.pdbx_strand_id
1 'polypeptide(L)'
;MDDVEFAPPESMKLLCLASLSLLLGSVIHAEDLADKVEAFLTPRAQIAAAGEVEPEVAAKILARPDPGTFFLRYAFALKKHAAKLLTPEQTGKLATVLEQHTPDHSRWHDERNTLRCKFNEVMWRYVGAADAEAVALRSELDRWMQLRMKWTAQEHLAQYRFARAVWEVLDAERQQKLIAGEWKTYASQDTGHTRGDATAKIITRALGKVDDKDAFAAATSQWSTERATLHQAVADTENRERCIVFAMDLNSEAMAHRANDAATQAYAALYLAEADAIRRIVHAAYQDPKARCAKAAADAWAEAPKRFADGASDLLRLLSPTP
;
A
#
# COMPACT_ATOMS: atom_id res chain seq x y z
N MET A 1 34.00 -2.87 -55.56
CA MET A 1 33.45 -2.49 -54.25
C MET A 1 32.48 -3.60 -53.92
N ASP A 2 32.98 -4.63 -53.25
CA ASP A 2 32.19 -5.80 -52.89
C ASP A 2 31.75 -5.62 -51.44
N ASP A 3 30.44 -5.54 -51.24
CA ASP A 3 29.81 -5.50 -49.93
C ASP A 3 29.98 -6.87 -49.26
N VAL A 4 30.87 -6.94 -48.28
CA VAL A 4 31.02 -8.13 -47.41
C VAL A 4 29.96 -8.04 -46.32
N GLU A 5 28.87 -8.80 -46.52
CA GLU A 5 27.83 -9.00 -45.52
C GLU A 5 28.41 -9.74 -44.30
N PHE A 6 28.58 -9.01 -43.20
CA PHE A 6 29.13 -9.55 -41.96
C PHE A 6 28.04 -10.33 -41.22
N ALA A 7 27.88 -11.61 -41.55
CA ALA A 7 27.01 -12.50 -40.78
C ALA A 7 27.62 -12.73 -39.39
N PRO A 8 26.91 -12.46 -38.28
CA PRO A 8 27.44 -12.67 -36.95
C PRO A 8 27.69 -14.18 -36.71
N PRO A 9 28.81 -14.54 -36.06
CA PRO A 9 29.18 -15.94 -35.81
C PRO A 9 28.08 -16.66 -35.01
N GLU A 10 27.83 -17.94 -35.32
CA GLU A 10 26.76 -18.75 -34.70
C GLU A 10 26.80 -18.77 -33.17
N SER A 11 27.98 -18.64 -32.57
CA SER A 11 28.18 -18.51 -31.12
C SER A 11 27.49 -17.27 -30.53
N MET A 12 27.37 -16.18 -31.29
CA MET A 12 26.72 -14.94 -30.87
C MET A 12 25.18 -15.05 -30.98
N LYS A 13 24.67 -15.84 -31.94
CA LYS A 13 23.24 -16.17 -32.05
C LYS A 13 22.77 -17.05 -30.88
N LEU A 14 23.56 -18.05 -30.49
CA LEU A 14 23.30 -18.91 -29.33
C LEU A 14 23.33 -18.13 -28.01
N LEU A 15 24.25 -17.18 -27.85
CA LEU A 15 24.31 -16.33 -26.64
C LEU A 15 23.08 -15.39 -26.56
N CYS A 16 22.67 -14.79 -27.68
CA CYS A 16 21.45 -13.97 -27.73
C CYS A 16 20.19 -14.81 -27.44
N LEU A 17 20.06 -16.02 -28.00
CA LEU A 17 18.94 -16.93 -27.73
C LEU A 17 18.90 -17.41 -26.28
N ALA A 18 20.04 -17.72 -25.67
CA ALA A 18 20.13 -18.10 -24.26
C ALA A 18 19.75 -16.94 -23.34
N SER A 19 20.20 -15.71 -23.66
CA SER A 19 19.85 -14.50 -22.92
C SER A 19 18.36 -14.16 -23.06
N LEU A 20 17.80 -14.30 -24.26
CA LEU A 20 16.37 -14.15 -24.51
C LEU A 20 15.54 -15.21 -23.76
N SER A 21 16.01 -16.46 -23.72
CA SER A 21 15.31 -17.56 -23.05
C SER A 21 15.33 -17.43 -21.53
N LEU A 22 16.42 -16.91 -20.96
CA LEU A 22 16.50 -16.60 -19.52
C LEU A 22 15.61 -15.40 -19.16
N LEU A 23 15.59 -14.36 -20.00
CA LEU A 23 14.70 -13.22 -19.84
C LEU A 23 13.22 -13.63 -19.97
N LEU A 24 12.85 -14.34 -21.04
CA LEU A 24 11.49 -14.84 -21.27
C LEU A 24 11.06 -15.85 -20.19
N GLY A 25 11.94 -16.76 -19.78
CA GLY A 25 11.66 -17.73 -18.72
C GLY A 25 11.38 -17.05 -17.37
N SER A 26 12.18 -16.04 -17.01
CA SER A 26 11.98 -15.28 -15.76
C SER A 26 10.69 -14.45 -15.75
N VAL A 27 10.29 -13.90 -16.90
CA VAL A 27 9.04 -13.15 -17.07
C VAL A 27 7.83 -14.07 -16.98
N ILE A 28 7.86 -15.23 -17.65
CA ILE A 28 6.76 -16.22 -17.61
C ILE A 28 6.52 -16.74 -16.17
N HIS A 29 7.58 -16.93 -15.38
CA HIS A 29 7.45 -17.39 -13.99
C HIS A 29 6.92 -16.30 -13.04
N ALA A 30 7.22 -15.02 -13.31
CA ALA A 30 6.72 -13.90 -12.52
C ALA A 30 5.22 -13.65 -12.75
N GLU A 31 4.75 -13.77 -14.01
CA GLU A 31 3.33 -13.67 -14.33
C GLU A 31 2.52 -14.80 -13.69
N ASP A 32 3.01 -16.04 -13.75
CA ASP A 32 2.40 -17.20 -13.10
C ASP A 32 2.31 -17.02 -11.56
N LEU A 33 3.31 -16.40 -10.93
CA LEU A 33 3.27 -16.16 -9.48
C LEU A 33 2.24 -15.07 -9.09
N ALA A 34 2.18 -13.97 -9.83
CA ALA A 34 1.19 -12.91 -9.56
C ALA A 34 -0.25 -13.45 -9.71
N ASP A 35 -0.49 -14.29 -10.72
CA ASP A 35 -1.79 -14.91 -10.97
C ASP A 35 -2.14 -15.94 -9.89
N LYS A 36 -1.17 -16.73 -9.41
CA LYS A 36 -1.33 -17.61 -8.24
C LYS A 36 -1.70 -16.83 -6.97
N VAL A 37 -1.06 -15.69 -6.73
CA VAL A 37 -1.38 -14.82 -5.59
C VAL A 37 -2.77 -14.22 -5.73
N GLU A 38 -3.17 -13.81 -6.94
CA GLU A 38 -4.53 -13.36 -7.18
C GLU A 38 -5.56 -14.46 -6.89
N ALA A 39 -5.33 -15.67 -7.41
CA ALA A 39 -6.19 -16.82 -7.16
C ALA A 39 -6.26 -17.20 -5.68
N PHE A 40 -5.18 -16.98 -4.92
CA PHE A 40 -5.14 -17.16 -3.48
C PHE A 40 -6.05 -16.16 -2.73
N LEU A 41 -6.18 -14.92 -3.24
CA LEU A 41 -7.06 -13.91 -2.66
C LEU A 41 -8.53 -14.25 -2.86
N THR A 42 -8.91 -14.67 -4.07
CA THR A 42 -10.32 -14.79 -4.50
C THR A 42 -11.23 -15.51 -3.49
N PRO A 43 -10.91 -16.72 -2.96
CA PRO A 43 -11.78 -17.41 -2.01
C PRO A 43 -11.78 -16.77 -0.60
N ARG A 44 -10.82 -15.90 -0.28
CA ARG A 44 -10.66 -15.21 1.02
C ARG A 44 -11.24 -13.80 1.01
N ALA A 45 -11.46 -13.25 -0.18
CA ALA A 45 -11.91 -11.88 -0.38
C ALA A 45 -13.31 -11.70 0.21
N GLN A 46 -13.44 -10.70 1.07
CA GLN A 46 -14.71 -10.17 1.48
C GLN A 46 -15.29 -9.33 0.35
N ILE A 47 -16.59 -9.54 0.11
CA ILE A 47 -17.36 -8.77 -0.85
C ILE A 47 -18.02 -7.62 -0.09
N ALA A 48 -17.79 -6.39 -0.55
CA ALA A 48 -18.49 -5.23 -0.03
C ALA A 48 -19.99 -5.34 -0.37
N ALA A 49 -20.85 -4.92 0.56
CA ALA A 49 -22.28 -4.86 0.31
C ALA A 49 -22.56 -3.96 -0.90
N ALA A 50 -23.35 -4.48 -1.85
CA ALA A 50 -23.81 -3.70 -2.98
C ALA A 50 -24.70 -2.57 -2.52
N GLY A 51 -24.65 -1.43 -3.22
CA GLY A 51 -25.50 -0.29 -2.91
C GLY A 51 -25.19 0.90 -3.79
N GLU A 52 -26.20 1.76 -3.95
CA GLU A 52 -26.02 3.06 -4.59
C GLU A 52 -25.29 4.01 -3.63
N VAL A 53 -24.45 4.86 -4.20
CA VAL A 53 -23.81 5.96 -3.47
C VAL A 53 -24.62 7.21 -3.75
N GLU A 54 -25.51 7.54 -2.83
CA GLU A 54 -26.38 8.71 -2.91
C GLU A 54 -25.53 9.99 -2.82
N PRO A 55 -25.43 10.79 -3.91
CA PRO A 55 -24.57 11.97 -3.92
C PRO A 55 -24.95 13.00 -2.85
N GLU A 56 -26.25 13.09 -2.52
CA GLU A 56 -26.76 13.99 -1.49
C GLU A 56 -26.28 13.61 -0.09
N VAL A 57 -26.21 12.31 0.23
CA VAL A 57 -25.69 11.81 1.51
C VAL A 57 -24.19 12.09 1.58
N ALA A 58 -23.45 11.84 0.50
CA ALA A 58 -22.04 12.17 0.43
C ALA A 58 -21.80 13.68 0.64
N ALA A 59 -22.60 14.54 0.02
CA ALA A 59 -22.52 15.99 0.21
C ALA A 59 -22.81 16.41 1.66
N LYS A 60 -23.84 15.82 2.30
CA LYS A 60 -24.15 16.05 3.72
C LYS A 60 -22.99 15.67 4.64
N ILE A 61 -22.33 14.55 4.37
CA ILE A 61 -21.15 14.11 5.14
C ILE A 61 -19.99 15.08 4.95
N LEU A 62 -19.67 15.44 3.70
CA LEU A 62 -18.53 16.31 3.39
C LEU A 62 -18.74 17.77 3.82
N ALA A 63 -19.98 18.19 4.09
CA ALA A 63 -20.28 19.48 4.69
C ALA A 63 -20.05 19.52 6.22
N ARG A 64 -19.83 18.38 6.88
CA ARG A 64 -19.51 18.33 8.32
C ARG A 64 -18.10 18.85 8.57
N PRO A 65 -17.82 19.39 9.78
CA PRO A 65 -16.45 19.66 10.19
C PRO A 65 -15.57 18.42 10.05
N ASP A 66 -14.36 18.59 9.52
CA ASP A 66 -13.39 17.49 9.40
C ASP A 66 -13.12 16.89 10.80
N PRO A 67 -13.32 15.57 11.00
CA PRO A 67 -13.04 14.93 12.27
C PRO A 67 -11.56 15.02 12.68
N GLY A 68 -10.65 15.29 11.73
CA GLY A 68 -9.21 15.41 11.93
C GLY A 68 -8.51 14.09 12.29
N THR A 69 -9.25 12.99 12.36
CA THR A 69 -8.74 11.64 12.60
C THR A 69 -9.73 10.58 12.14
N PHE A 70 -9.26 9.35 11.96
CA PHE A 70 -10.10 8.21 11.59
C PHE A 70 -10.91 7.69 12.79
N PHE A 71 -12.12 7.19 12.53
CA PHE A 71 -13.00 6.62 13.57
C PHE A 71 -12.31 5.51 14.38
N LEU A 72 -11.44 4.74 13.73
CA LEU A 72 -10.68 3.67 14.36
C LEU A 72 -9.86 4.14 15.58
N ARG A 73 -9.38 5.40 15.59
CA ARG A 73 -8.69 5.98 16.76
C ARG A 73 -9.63 6.14 17.96
N TYR A 74 -10.90 6.47 17.71
CA TYR A 74 -11.92 6.51 18.75
C TYR A 74 -12.26 5.11 19.26
N ALA A 75 -12.34 4.10 18.39
CA ALA A 75 -12.58 2.72 18.80
C ALA A 75 -11.56 2.24 19.85
N PHE A 76 -10.27 2.52 19.63
CA PHE A 76 -9.22 2.19 20.61
C PHE A 76 -9.23 3.10 21.85
N ALA A 77 -9.58 4.39 21.69
CA ALA A 77 -9.75 5.29 22.83
C ALA A 77 -10.89 4.86 23.76
N LEU A 78 -12.00 4.37 23.20
CA LEU A 78 -13.14 3.84 23.94
C LEU A 78 -12.73 2.64 24.80
N LYS A 79 -11.85 1.77 24.29
CA LYS A 79 -11.26 0.68 25.10
C LYS A 79 -10.50 1.23 26.31
N LYS A 80 -9.63 2.22 26.10
CA LYS A 80 -8.77 2.80 27.15
C LYS A 80 -9.57 3.59 28.20
N HIS A 81 -10.66 4.24 27.77
CA HIS A 81 -11.47 5.13 28.60
C HIS A 81 -12.88 4.57 28.86
N ALA A 82 -13.07 3.25 28.74
CA ALA A 82 -14.37 2.59 28.81
C ALA A 82 -15.15 2.96 30.08
N ALA A 83 -14.50 2.90 31.26
CA ALA A 83 -15.13 3.26 32.53
C ALA A 83 -15.61 4.71 32.64
N LYS A 84 -15.14 5.62 31.77
CA LYS A 84 -15.57 7.03 31.72
C LYS A 84 -16.61 7.29 30.63
N LEU A 85 -16.53 6.58 29.52
CA LEU A 85 -17.29 6.88 28.30
C LEU A 85 -18.46 5.91 28.07
N LEU A 86 -18.40 4.72 28.64
CA LEU A 86 -19.31 3.61 28.37
C LEU A 86 -19.99 3.12 29.64
N THR A 87 -21.17 2.52 29.51
CA THR A 87 -21.77 1.73 30.59
C THR A 87 -21.02 0.39 30.77
N PRO A 88 -21.22 -0.33 31.89
CA PRO A 88 -20.68 -1.67 32.05
C PRO A 88 -21.11 -2.65 30.95
N GLU A 89 -22.37 -2.57 30.52
CA GLU A 89 -22.90 -3.39 29.43
C GLU A 89 -22.20 -3.10 28.10
N GLN A 90 -22.06 -1.82 27.74
CA GLN A 90 -21.34 -1.40 26.53
C GLN A 90 -19.86 -1.79 26.58
N THR A 91 -19.25 -1.74 27.76
CA THR A 91 -17.87 -2.19 27.96
C THR A 91 -17.71 -3.67 27.63
N GLY A 92 -18.65 -4.51 28.08
CA GLY A 92 -18.67 -5.95 27.75
C GLY A 92 -18.88 -6.20 26.25
N LYS A 93 -19.81 -5.48 25.62
CA LYS A 93 -20.04 -5.55 24.16
C LYS A 93 -18.79 -5.13 23.37
N LEU A 94 -18.16 -4.02 23.73
CA LEU A 94 -16.93 -3.54 23.09
C LEU A 94 -15.78 -4.57 23.22
N ALA A 95 -15.63 -5.19 24.39
CA ALA A 95 -14.61 -6.22 24.58
C ALA A 95 -14.80 -7.41 23.62
N THR A 96 -16.05 -7.85 23.44
CA THR A 96 -16.41 -8.92 22.50
C THR A 96 -16.07 -8.54 21.05
N VAL A 97 -16.45 -7.32 20.63
CA VAL A 97 -16.17 -6.80 19.29
C VAL A 97 -14.65 -6.72 19.01
N LEU A 98 -13.86 -6.31 20.01
CA LEU A 98 -12.40 -6.24 19.90
C LEU A 98 -11.76 -7.62 19.77
N GLU A 99 -12.23 -8.60 20.55
CA GLU A 99 -11.72 -9.97 20.52
C GLU A 99 -11.97 -10.63 19.16
N GLN A 100 -13.17 -10.44 18.60
CA GLN A 100 -13.54 -10.97 17.28
C GLN A 100 -12.76 -10.32 16.13
N HIS A 101 -12.46 -9.01 16.20
CA HIS A 101 -11.79 -8.30 15.12
C HIS A 101 -10.28 -8.53 15.04
N THR A 102 -9.62 -8.71 16.19
CA THR A 102 -8.16 -8.69 16.28
C THR A 102 -7.47 -9.72 15.36
N PRO A 103 -7.89 -11.00 15.32
CA PRO A 103 -7.23 -12.00 14.47
C PRO A 103 -7.31 -11.67 12.97
N ASP A 104 -8.48 -11.27 12.49
CA ASP A 104 -8.69 -10.94 11.07
C ASP A 104 -7.93 -9.68 10.67
N HIS A 105 -7.91 -8.65 11.52
CA HIS A 105 -7.15 -7.43 11.26
C HIS A 105 -5.65 -7.70 11.17
N SER A 106 -5.10 -8.44 12.15
CA SER A 106 -3.68 -8.81 12.15
C SER A 106 -3.29 -9.58 10.89
N ARG A 107 -4.12 -10.54 10.47
CA ARG A 107 -3.90 -11.30 9.23
C ARG A 107 -3.86 -10.39 8.00
N TRP A 108 -4.90 -9.59 7.76
CA TRP A 108 -4.95 -8.72 6.57
C TRP A 108 -3.79 -7.72 6.53
N HIS A 109 -3.46 -7.14 7.69
CA HIS A 109 -2.35 -6.22 7.84
C HIS A 109 -1.00 -6.85 7.45
N ASP A 110 -0.75 -8.07 7.94
CA ASP A 110 0.50 -8.80 7.70
C ASP A 110 0.61 -9.31 6.27
N GLU A 111 -0.49 -9.80 5.68
CA GLU A 111 -0.53 -10.19 4.27
C GLU A 111 -0.29 -8.97 3.35
N ARG A 112 -0.98 -7.84 3.59
CA ARG A 112 -0.76 -6.59 2.85
C ARG A 112 0.70 -6.13 2.96
N ASN A 113 1.29 -6.21 4.16
CA ASN A 113 2.69 -5.82 4.36
C ASN A 113 3.68 -6.79 3.70
N THR A 114 3.34 -8.08 3.61
CA THR A 114 4.10 -9.06 2.83
C THR A 114 4.09 -8.70 1.35
N LEU A 115 2.95 -8.32 0.78
CA LEU A 115 2.88 -7.82 -0.59
C LEU A 115 3.61 -6.50 -0.79
N ARG A 116 3.64 -5.61 0.22
CA ARG A 116 4.48 -4.41 0.18
C ARG A 116 5.97 -4.77 0.11
N CYS A 117 6.43 -5.77 0.85
CA CYS A 117 7.81 -6.27 0.75
C CYS A 117 8.10 -6.82 -0.64
N LYS A 118 7.17 -7.60 -1.22
CA LYS A 118 7.31 -8.11 -2.59
C LYS A 118 7.36 -6.98 -3.64
N PHE A 119 6.46 -6.02 -3.55
CA PHE A 119 6.49 -4.81 -4.37
C PHE A 119 7.83 -4.08 -4.26
N ASN A 120 8.36 -3.90 -3.05
CA ASN A 120 9.64 -3.24 -2.84
C ASN A 120 10.83 -4.03 -3.41
N GLU A 121 10.81 -5.36 -3.35
CA GLU A 121 11.82 -6.22 -3.99
C GLU A 121 11.84 -6.01 -5.50
N VAL A 122 10.67 -6.06 -6.14
CA VAL A 122 10.55 -5.83 -7.60
C VAL A 122 10.88 -4.38 -7.96
N MET A 123 10.50 -3.41 -7.12
CA MET A 123 10.84 -2.00 -7.30
C MET A 123 12.35 -1.80 -7.33
N TRP A 124 13.10 -2.39 -6.38
CA TRP A 124 14.56 -2.27 -6.41
C TRP A 124 15.19 -2.98 -7.60
N ARG A 125 14.68 -4.14 -8.02
CA ARG A 125 15.12 -4.78 -9.28
C ARG A 125 14.89 -3.86 -10.47
N TYR A 126 13.70 -3.26 -10.57
CA TYR A 126 13.37 -2.28 -11.60
C TYR A 126 14.31 -1.07 -11.57
N VAL A 127 14.59 -0.53 -10.38
CA VAL A 127 15.46 0.66 -10.21
C VAL A 127 16.89 0.39 -10.67
N GLY A 128 17.44 -0.80 -10.45
CA GLY A 128 18.81 -1.14 -10.85
C GLY A 128 18.96 -1.72 -12.26
N ALA A 129 17.85 -1.98 -12.96
CA ALA A 129 17.84 -2.67 -14.25
C ALA A 129 18.43 -1.83 -15.39
N ALA A 130 18.97 -2.47 -16.42
CA ALA A 130 19.22 -1.80 -17.70
C ALA A 130 17.88 -1.48 -18.41
N ASP A 131 17.85 -0.52 -19.34
CA ASP A 131 16.60 -0.05 -19.96
C ASP A 131 15.79 -1.17 -20.64
N ALA A 132 16.47 -2.13 -21.27
CA ALA A 132 15.82 -3.29 -21.88
C ALA A 132 15.12 -4.20 -20.85
N GLU A 133 15.74 -4.39 -19.68
CA GLU A 133 15.19 -5.19 -18.56
C GLU A 133 14.07 -4.43 -17.82
N ALA A 134 14.18 -3.09 -17.77
CA ALA A 134 13.30 -2.22 -17.01
C ALA A 134 11.84 -2.26 -17.50
N VAL A 135 11.60 -2.47 -18.80
CA VAL A 135 10.24 -2.54 -19.36
C VAL A 135 9.45 -3.70 -18.73
N ALA A 136 10.03 -4.90 -18.71
CA ALA A 136 9.37 -6.08 -18.14
C ALA A 136 9.17 -5.94 -16.63
N LEU A 137 10.18 -5.44 -15.92
CA LEU A 137 10.11 -5.21 -14.47
C LEU A 137 9.10 -4.12 -14.10
N ARG A 138 8.90 -3.10 -14.96
CA ARG A 138 7.88 -2.08 -14.76
C ARG A 138 6.47 -2.67 -14.85
N SER A 139 6.22 -3.58 -15.79
CA SER A 139 4.96 -4.30 -15.88
C SER A 139 4.74 -5.24 -14.69
N GLU A 140 5.77 -5.95 -14.23
CA GLU A 140 5.70 -6.76 -13.01
C GLU A 140 5.37 -5.89 -11.78
N LEU A 141 6.01 -4.71 -11.68
CA LEU A 141 5.78 -3.75 -10.61
C LEU A 141 4.33 -3.26 -10.56
N ASP A 142 3.72 -2.98 -11.72
CA ASP A 142 2.29 -2.64 -11.81
C ASP A 142 1.41 -3.76 -11.27
N ARG A 143 1.66 -5.02 -11.67
CA ARG A 143 0.87 -6.17 -11.19
C ARG A 143 0.96 -6.31 -9.67
N TRP A 144 2.15 -6.20 -9.08
CA TRP A 144 2.31 -6.24 -7.62
C TRP A 144 1.66 -5.05 -6.92
N MET A 145 1.67 -3.86 -7.52
CA MET A 145 0.92 -2.72 -6.99
C MET A 145 -0.59 -3.02 -6.97
N GLN A 146 -1.15 -3.53 -8.07
CA GLN A 146 -2.57 -3.89 -8.12
C GLN A 146 -2.93 -4.95 -7.07
N LEU A 147 -2.10 -5.98 -6.89
CA LEU A 147 -2.31 -6.98 -5.83
C LEU A 147 -2.25 -6.34 -4.44
N ARG A 148 -1.25 -5.50 -4.17
CA ARG A 148 -1.16 -4.78 -2.89
C ARG A 148 -2.40 -3.91 -2.64
N MET A 149 -2.92 -3.25 -3.66
CA MET A 149 -4.14 -2.45 -3.57
C MET A 149 -5.38 -3.31 -3.28
N LYS A 150 -5.51 -4.48 -3.92
CA LYS A 150 -6.60 -5.44 -3.62
C LYS A 150 -6.58 -5.86 -2.14
N TRP A 151 -5.41 -6.19 -1.57
CA TRP A 151 -5.28 -6.50 -0.14
C TRP A 151 -5.57 -5.31 0.78
N THR A 152 -5.16 -4.12 0.35
CA THR A 152 -5.41 -2.88 1.10
C THR A 152 -6.92 -2.62 1.18
N ALA A 153 -7.67 -2.83 0.10
CA ALA A 153 -9.13 -2.74 0.09
C ALA A 153 -9.79 -3.76 1.04
N GLN A 154 -9.27 -4.99 1.10
CA GLN A 154 -9.77 -6.02 2.03
C GLN A 154 -9.54 -5.65 3.50
N GLU A 155 -8.35 -5.15 3.84
CA GLU A 155 -8.06 -4.67 5.19
C GLU A 155 -8.97 -3.50 5.58
N HIS A 156 -9.15 -2.53 4.68
CA HIS A 156 -10.01 -1.37 4.93
C HIS A 156 -11.48 -1.75 5.08
N LEU A 157 -11.97 -2.71 4.29
CA LEU A 157 -13.33 -3.24 4.45
C LEU A 157 -13.52 -3.89 5.83
N ALA A 158 -12.54 -4.70 6.27
CA ALA A 158 -12.56 -5.29 7.60
C ALA A 158 -12.52 -4.23 8.72
N GLN A 159 -11.70 -3.18 8.57
CA GLN A 159 -11.64 -2.05 9.50
C GLN A 159 -12.95 -1.27 9.55
N TYR A 160 -13.59 -1.03 8.40
CA TYR A 160 -14.89 -0.37 8.34
C TYR A 160 -15.97 -1.17 9.09
N ARG A 161 -16.06 -2.49 8.86
CA ARG A 161 -17.03 -3.36 9.54
C ARG A 161 -16.80 -3.41 11.05
N PHE A 162 -15.54 -3.40 11.48
CA PHE A 162 -15.21 -3.27 12.90
C PHE A 162 -15.63 -1.91 13.47
N ALA A 163 -15.32 -0.81 12.78
CA ALA A 163 -15.74 0.52 13.18
C ALA A 163 -17.28 0.63 13.27
N ARG A 164 -18.00 -0.01 12.35
CA ARG A 164 -19.47 -0.16 12.39
C ARG A 164 -19.94 -0.90 13.63
N ALA A 165 -19.36 -2.06 13.93
CA ALA A 165 -19.71 -2.83 15.13
C ALA A 165 -19.43 -2.03 16.42
N VAL A 166 -18.33 -1.27 16.47
CA VAL A 166 -18.03 -0.37 17.59
C VAL A 166 -19.06 0.77 17.70
N TRP A 167 -19.49 1.34 16.58
CA TRP A 167 -20.54 2.36 16.56
C TRP A 167 -21.86 1.84 17.13
N GLU A 168 -22.22 0.60 16.83
CA GLU A 168 -23.44 -0.07 17.31
C GLU A 168 -23.40 -0.42 18.81
N VAL A 169 -22.22 -0.44 19.43
CA VAL A 169 -22.11 -0.52 20.90
C VAL A 169 -22.62 0.76 21.57
N LEU A 170 -22.47 1.91 20.91
CA LEU A 170 -22.86 3.20 21.46
C LEU A 170 -24.38 3.37 21.41
N ASP A 171 -24.97 3.90 22.47
CA ASP A 171 -26.36 4.35 22.45
C ASP A 171 -26.47 5.73 21.80
N ALA A 172 -27.70 6.16 21.50
CA ALA A 172 -27.97 7.40 20.79
C ALA A 172 -27.30 8.62 21.47
N GLU A 173 -27.31 8.70 22.80
CA GLU A 173 -26.68 9.80 23.53
C GLU A 173 -25.16 9.85 23.27
N ARG A 174 -24.46 8.71 23.35
CA ARG A 174 -23.01 8.64 23.12
C ARG A 174 -22.63 8.85 21.66
N GLN A 175 -23.45 8.36 20.74
CA GLN A 175 -23.30 8.63 19.31
C GLN A 175 -23.35 10.13 19.03
N GLN A 176 -24.31 10.86 19.62
CA GLN A 176 -24.39 12.32 19.48
C GLN A 176 -23.18 13.04 20.08
N LYS A 177 -22.68 12.62 21.25
CA LYS A 177 -21.46 13.18 21.85
C LYS A 177 -20.23 13.00 20.97
N LEU A 178 -20.09 11.84 20.32
CA LEU A 178 -19.00 11.57 19.39
C LEU A 178 -19.11 12.47 18.14
N ILE A 179 -20.29 12.56 17.53
CA ILE A 179 -20.55 13.43 16.37
C ILE A 179 -20.29 14.90 16.70
N ALA A 180 -20.69 15.36 17.88
CA ALA A 180 -20.47 16.73 18.36
C ALA A 180 -18.99 17.03 18.67
N GLY A 181 -18.10 16.03 18.63
CA GLY A 181 -16.68 16.19 18.88
C GLY A 181 -16.30 16.28 20.36
N GLU A 182 -17.24 16.04 21.28
CA GLU A 182 -17.00 16.13 22.73
C GLU A 182 -15.92 15.13 23.20
N TRP A 183 -15.75 14.04 22.44
CA TRP A 183 -14.79 12.98 22.78
C TRP A 183 -13.41 13.15 22.15
N LYS A 184 -13.17 14.25 21.41
CA LYS A 184 -11.92 14.51 20.69
C LYS A 184 -10.69 14.53 21.59
N THR A 185 -10.84 14.84 22.87
CA THR A 185 -9.76 14.83 23.87
C THR A 185 -9.33 13.42 24.30
N TYR A 186 -10.19 12.41 24.11
CA TYR A 186 -9.90 11.02 24.47
C TYR A 186 -9.29 10.24 23.31
N ALA A 187 -9.59 10.62 22.07
CA ALA A 187 -8.94 10.05 20.90
C ALA A 187 -7.50 10.52 20.80
N SER A 188 -6.58 9.60 20.51
CA SER A 188 -5.26 9.98 20.03
C SER A 188 -5.45 10.75 18.73
N GLN A 189 -5.21 12.06 18.77
CA GLN A 189 -5.18 12.86 17.56
C GLN A 189 -4.07 12.33 16.67
N ASP A 190 -4.33 12.33 15.37
CA ASP A 190 -3.27 12.08 14.42
C ASP A 190 -2.32 13.28 14.52
N THR A 191 -1.20 13.11 15.21
CA THR A 191 -0.14 14.12 15.24
C THR A 191 0.65 14.13 13.92
N GLY A 192 0.01 13.65 12.84
CA GLY A 192 0.46 13.57 11.47
C GLY A 192 1.95 13.32 11.35
N HIS A 193 2.35 12.07 11.11
CA HIS A 193 3.52 11.92 10.27
C HIS A 193 3.12 12.51 8.92
N THR A 194 3.43 13.79 8.69
CA THR A 194 3.28 14.39 7.38
C THR A 194 3.99 13.46 6.41
N ARG A 195 3.32 13.08 5.32
CA ARG A 195 3.96 12.31 4.24
C ARG A 195 4.86 13.26 3.46
N GLY A 196 5.84 13.82 4.16
CA GLY A 196 6.93 14.58 3.59
C GLY A 196 7.67 13.74 2.55
N ASP A 197 8.43 14.41 1.70
CA ASP A 197 9.23 13.71 0.72
C ASP A 197 10.30 12.89 1.45
N ALA A 198 10.12 11.57 1.47
CA ALA A 198 11.06 10.64 2.08
C ALA A 198 11.94 9.95 1.04
N THR A 199 11.82 10.30 -0.25
CA THR A 199 12.47 9.59 -1.36
C THR A 199 13.98 9.52 -1.17
N ALA A 200 14.62 10.67 -0.91
CA ALA A 200 16.06 10.72 -0.66
C ALA A 200 16.49 9.87 0.55
N LYS A 201 15.68 9.87 1.61
CA LYS A 201 15.92 9.07 2.81
C LYS A 201 15.78 7.57 2.54
N ILE A 202 14.80 7.17 1.72
CA ILE A 202 14.60 5.78 1.30
C ILE A 202 15.81 5.30 0.50
N ILE A 203 16.25 6.09 -0.49
CA ILE A 203 17.39 5.74 -1.36
C ILE A 203 18.68 5.62 -0.54
N THR A 204 19.01 6.64 0.26
CA THR A 204 20.26 6.63 1.05
C THR A 204 20.27 5.54 2.14
N ARG A 205 19.11 5.21 2.72
CA ARG A 205 19.01 4.08 3.65
C ARG A 205 19.25 2.74 2.95
N ALA A 206 18.77 2.58 1.72
CA ALA A 206 18.87 1.33 0.98
C ALA A 206 20.25 1.13 0.32
N LEU A 207 20.78 2.18 -0.32
CA LEU A 207 21.97 2.11 -1.18
C LEU A 207 23.24 2.70 -0.53
N GLY A 208 23.10 3.29 0.66
CA GLY A 208 24.21 3.88 1.40
C GLY A 208 24.64 5.25 0.88
N LYS A 209 25.96 5.45 0.82
CA LYS A 209 26.57 6.73 0.43
C LYS A 209 26.35 7.01 -1.07
N VAL A 210 25.85 8.21 -1.37
CA VAL A 210 25.72 8.76 -2.72
C VAL A 210 27.09 9.02 -3.33
N ASP A 211 27.29 8.66 -4.61
CA ASP A 211 28.56 8.86 -5.32
C ASP A 211 28.64 10.27 -5.93
N ASP A 212 27.58 10.72 -6.61
CA ASP A 212 27.42 12.10 -7.11
C ASP A 212 26.31 12.83 -6.34
N LYS A 213 26.72 13.69 -5.41
CA LYS A 213 25.80 14.42 -4.52
C LYS A 213 25.01 15.51 -5.26
N ASP A 214 25.61 16.14 -6.27
CA ASP A 214 24.98 17.25 -6.97
C ASP A 214 23.90 16.72 -7.92
N ALA A 215 24.20 15.63 -8.65
CA ALA A 215 23.22 14.93 -9.47
C ALA A 215 22.05 14.39 -8.61
N PHE A 216 22.36 13.81 -7.44
CA PHE A 216 21.34 13.34 -6.49
C PHE A 216 20.42 14.46 -6.01
N ALA A 217 21.00 15.59 -5.60
CA ALA A 217 20.25 16.74 -5.11
C ALA A 217 19.37 17.35 -6.21
N ALA A 218 19.90 17.49 -7.43
CA ALA A 218 19.15 18.00 -8.58
C ALA A 218 17.95 17.09 -8.92
N ALA A 219 18.19 15.78 -9.06
CA ALA A 219 17.13 14.82 -9.39
C ALA A 219 16.08 14.69 -8.27
N THR A 220 16.49 14.75 -7.00
CA THR A 220 15.56 14.75 -5.85
C THR A 220 14.70 16.02 -5.86
N SER A 221 15.29 17.19 -6.08
CA SER A 221 14.56 18.47 -6.13
C SER A 221 13.51 18.48 -7.25
N GLN A 222 13.87 17.96 -8.42
CA GLN A 222 12.94 17.77 -9.53
C GLN A 222 11.75 16.88 -9.12
N TRP A 223 12.01 15.71 -8.52
CA TRP A 223 10.95 14.84 -8.03
C TRP A 223 10.07 15.50 -6.97
N SER A 224 10.65 16.26 -6.03
CA SER A 224 9.88 16.96 -5.01
C SER A 224 8.87 17.95 -5.61
N THR A 225 9.19 18.54 -6.77
CA THR A 225 8.25 19.39 -7.53
C THR A 225 7.19 18.55 -8.26
N GLU A 226 7.60 17.48 -8.95
CA GLU A 226 6.70 16.60 -9.68
C GLU A 226 5.67 15.91 -8.76
N ARG A 227 6.08 15.47 -7.56
CA ARG A 227 5.21 14.74 -6.63
C ARG A 227 4.11 15.59 -6.02
N ALA A 228 4.21 16.92 -6.05
CA ALA A 228 3.29 17.81 -5.33
C ALA A 228 1.82 17.57 -5.74
N THR A 229 1.56 17.44 -7.05
CA THR A 229 0.20 17.19 -7.57
C THR A 229 -0.33 15.82 -7.16
N LEU A 230 0.51 14.77 -7.22
CA LEU A 230 0.13 13.41 -6.82
C LEU A 230 -0.13 13.34 -5.31
N HIS A 231 0.71 14.01 -4.52
CA HIS A 231 0.54 14.10 -3.08
C HIS A 231 -0.75 14.84 -2.71
N GLN A 232 -1.10 15.91 -3.42
CA GLN A 232 -2.38 16.61 -3.22
C GLN A 232 -3.57 15.70 -3.52
N ALA A 233 -3.55 14.95 -4.65
CA ALA A 233 -4.61 14.01 -4.98
C ALA A 233 -4.79 12.91 -3.91
N VAL A 234 -3.69 12.42 -3.34
CA VAL A 234 -3.72 11.49 -2.19
C VAL A 234 -4.34 12.17 -0.97
N ALA A 235 -3.91 13.38 -0.62
CA ALA A 235 -4.44 14.11 0.53
C ALA A 235 -5.95 14.36 0.41
N ASP A 236 -6.42 14.74 -0.79
CA ASP A 236 -7.84 15.01 -1.04
C ASP A 236 -8.69 13.74 -0.92
N THR A 237 -8.23 12.63 -1.50
CA THR A 237 -8.94 11.35 -1.46
C THR A 237 -8.92 10.71 -0.08
N GLU A 238 -7.80 10.78 0.66
CA GLU A 238 -7.69 10.32 2.05
C GLU A 238 -8.57 11.16 2.99
N ASN A 239 -8.61 12.48 2.81
CA ASN A 239 -9.52 13.33 3.57
C ASN A 239 -10.98 12.97 3.32
N ARG A 240 -11.36 12.77 2.05
CA ARG A 240 -12.71 12.35 1.68
C ARG A 240 -13.07 11.00 2.28
N GLU A 241 -12.17 10.02 2.17
CA GLU A 241 -12.33 8.70 2.76
C GLU A 241 -12.51 8.79 4.28
N ARG A 242 -11.63 9.53 4.97
CA ARG A 242 -11.73 9.77 6.41
C ARG A 242 -13.09 10.33 6.79
N CYS A 243 -13.55 11.39 6.14
CA CYS A 243 -14.85 12.01 6.44
C CYS A 243 -16.00 11.02 6.23
N ILE A 244 -15.98 10.26 5.13
CA ILE A 244 -17.00 9.25 4.82
C ILE A 244 -16.99 8.14 5.86
N VAL A 245 -15.84 7.52 6.12
CA VAL A 245 -15.71 6.41 7.08
C VAL A 245 -16.00 6.88 8.51
N PHE A 246 -15.76 8.15 8.84
CA PHE A 246 -16.08 8.68 10.16
C PHE A 246 -17.59 8.85 10.40
N ALA A 247 -18.35 9.25 9.38
CA ALA A 247 -19.78 9.54 9.47
C ALA A 247 -20.64 8.27 9.52
N MET A 248 -20.44 7.45 10.55
CA MET A 248 -21.12 6.17 10.74
C MET A 248 -22.64 6.31 10.80
N ASP A 249 -23.17 7.40 11.30
CA ASP A 249 -24.62 7.65 11.32
C ASP A 249 -25.25 7.83 9.93
N LEU A 250 -24.46 8.14 8.89
CA LEU A 250 -24.98 8.44 7.54
C LEU A 250 -24.44 7.53 6.44
N ASN A 251 -23.20 7.04 6.55
CA ASN A 251 -22.56 6.31 5.48
C ASN A 251 -23.11 4.88 5.34
N SER A 252 -22.88 4.28 4.17
CA SER A 252 -23.08 2.85 3.91
C SER A 252 -21.75 2.16 3.62
N GLU A 253 -21.74 0.82 3.64
CA GLU A 253 -20.54 0.06 3.28
C GLU A 253 -20.13 0.30 1.82
N ALA A 254 -21.11 0.40 0.91
CA ALA A 254 -20.84 0.75 -0.49
C ALA A 254 -20.17 2.13 -0.63
N MET A 255 -20.61 3.12 0.15
CA MET A 255 -19.99 4.45 0.17
C MET A 255 -18.54 4.41 0.70
N ALA A 256 -18.32 3.72 1.82
CA ALA A 256 -16.99 3.57 2.39
C ALA A 256 -16.04 2.85 1.42
N HIS A 257 -16.50 1.77 0.78
CA HIS A 257 -15.72 1.03 -0.20
C HIS A 257 -15.32 1.89 -1.41
N ARG A 258 -16.26 2.64 -2.01
CA ARG A 258 -15.93 3.54 -3.14
C ARG A 258 -14.95 4.65 -2.76
N ALA A 259 -15.07 5.20 -1.56
CA ALA A 259 -14.14 6.22 -1.08
C ALA A 259 -12.73 5.62 -0.90
N ASN A 260 -12.66 4.39 -0.41
CA ASN A 260 -11.42 3.65 -0.25
C ASN A 260 -10.75 3.30 -1.58
N ASP A 261 -11.53 2.89 -2.58
CA ASP A 261 -11.03 2.61 -3.93
C ASP A 261 -10.39 3.85 -4.55
N ALA A 262 -11.02 5.02 -4.41
CA ALA A 262 -10.47 6.28 -4.89
C ALA A 262 -9.14 6.64 -4.20
N ALA A 263 -9.06 6.50 -2.88
CA ALA A 263 -7.83 6.73 -2.12
C ALA A 263 -6.72 5.73 -2.54
N THR A 264 -7.08 4.46 -2.68
CA THR A 264 -6.17 3.38 -3.08
C THR A 264 -5.61 3.60 -4.51
N GLN A 265 -6.44 4.09 -5.45
CA GLN A 265 -5.99 4.47 -6.79
C GLN A 265 -5.01 5.65 -6.76
N ALA A 266 -5.28 6.69 -5.97
CA ALA A 266 -4.36 7.81 -5.81
C ALA A 266 -3.02 7.36 -5.20
N TYR A 267 -3.05 6.45 -4.23
CA TYR A 267 -1.85 5.83 -3.67
C TYR A 267 -1.05 5.02 -4.68
N ALA A 268 -1.71 4.21 -5.50
CA ALA A 268 -1.04 3.45 -6.55
C ALA A 268 -0.32 4.36 -7.54
N ALA A 269 -0.99 5.43 -8.00
CA ALA A 269 -0.39 6.41 -8.90
C ALA A 269 0.85 7.08 -8.29
N LEU A 270 0.76 7.51 -7.03
CA LEU A 270 1.90 8.11 -6.32
C LEU A 270 3.08 7.14 -6.18
N TYR A 271 2.84 5.90 -5.74
CA TYR A 271 3.92 4.94 -5.50
C TYR A 271 4.60 4.45 -6.78
N LEU A 272 3.86 4.32 -7.88
CA LEU A 272 4.43 3.96 -9.17
C LEU A 272 5.29 5.10 -9.72
N ALA A 273 4.80 6.34 -9.63
CA ALA A 273 5.58 7.52 -10.02
C ALA A 273 6.84 7.69 -9.15
N GLU A 274 6.74 7.39 -7.84
CA GLU A 274 7.89 7.39 -6.93
C GLU A 274 8.93 6.34 -7.32
N ALA A 275 8.52 5.14 -7.72
CA ALA A 275 9.44 4.10 -8.23
C ALA A 275 10.18 4.57 -9.50
N ASP A 276 9.46 5.20 -10.43
CA ASP A 276 10.06 5.78 -11.64
C ASP A 276 11.03 6.91 -11.31
N ALA A 277 10.71 7.76 -10.33
CA ALA A 277 11.59 8.82 -9.85
C ALA A 277 12.84 8.26 -9.14
N ILE A 278 12.69 7.24 -8.31
CA ILE A 278 13.80 6.54 -7.65
C ILE A 278 14.75 5.99 -8.71
N ARG A 279 14.24 5.34 -9.77
CA ARG A 279 15.08 4.87 -10.89
C ARG A 279 15.92 6.01 -11.48
N ARG A 280 15.28 7.14 -11.82
CA ARG A 280 16.00 8.32 -12.37
C ARG A 280 17.08 8.83 -11.42
N ILE A 281 16.74 9.00 -10.14
CA ILE A 281 17.68 9.51 -9.11
C ILE A 281 18.86 8.56 -8.93
N VAL A 282 18.61 7.25 -8.86
CA VAL A 282 19.65 6.25 -8.64
C VAL A 282 20.60 6.17 -9.84
N HIS A 283 20.05 6.12 -11.06
CA HIS A 283 20.88 6.09 -12.28
C HIS A 283 21.70 7.38 -12.49
N ALA A 284 21.23 8.52 -11.98
CA ALA A 284 21.97 9.78 -12.06
C ALA A 284 23.13 9.86 -11.05
N ALA A 285 22.98 9.24 -9.87
CA ALA A 285 23.81 9.56 -8.71
C ALA A 285 24.66 8.42 -8.12
N TYR A 286 24.43 7.19 -8.58
CA TYR A 286 25.12 6.00 -8.07
C TYR A 286 25.88 5.28 -9.19
N GLN A 287 27.13 4.93 -8.89
CA GLN A 287 27.90 3.98 -9.68
C GLN A 287 27.42 2.56 -9.39
N ASP A 288 27.33 1.76 -10.45
CA ASP A 288 26.78 0.41 -10.43
C ASP A 288 25.40 0.29 -9.73
N PRO A 289 24.35 0.95 -10.28
CA PRO A 289 22.98 0.82 -9.78
C PRO A 289 22.52 -0.64 -9.62
N LYS A 290 22.93 -1.52 -10.54
CA LYS A 290 22.49 -2.91 -10.59
C LYS A 290 22.91 -3.68 -9.34
N ALA A 291 24.18 -3.65 -8.96
CA ALA A 291 24.66 -4.37 -7.79
C ALA A 291 24.07 -3.83 -6.48
N ARG A 292 24.01 -2.49 -6.32
CA ARG A 292 23.45 -1.88 -5.09
C ARG A 292 21.98 -2.19 -4.92
N CYS A 293 21.20 -2.11 -6.00
CA CYS A 293 19.78 -2.38 -5.94
C CYS A 293 19.47 -3.88 -5.80
N ALA A 294 20.31 -4.78 -6.31
CA ALA A 294 20.16 -6.22 -6.07
C ALA A 294 20.21 -6.55 -4.56
N LYS A 295 21.11 -5.92 -3.81
CA LYS A 295 21.15 -6.05 -2.34
C LYS A 295 19.89 -5.47 -1.69
N ALA A 296 19.48 -4.27 -2.08
CA ALA A 296 18.28 -3.63 -1.53
C ALA A 296 17.01 -4.45 -1.80
N ALA A 297 16.92 -5.10 -2.96
CA ALA A 297 15.82 -6.01 -3.32
C ALA A 297 15.79 -7.23 -2.39
N ALA A 298 16.93 -7.88 -2.17
CA ALA A 298 17.04 -9.02 -1.26
C ALA A 298 16.67 -8.65 0.18
N ASP A 299 17.18 -7.51 0.68
CA ASP A 299 16.86 -7.00 2.02
C ASP A 299 15.36 -6.69 2.18
N ALA A 300 14.74 -6.10 1.15
CA ALA A 300 13.31 -5.77 1.16
C ALA A 300 12.43 -7.02 1.29
N TRP A 301 12.78 -8.11 0.59
CA TRP A 301 12.06 -9.38 0.72
C TRP A 301 12.33 -10.08 2.05
N ALA A 302 13.57 -10.08 2.54
CA ALA A 302 13.96 -10.74 3.78
C ALA A 302 13.20 -10.23 5.03
N GLU A 303 12.69 -8.99 4.99
CA GLU A 303 11.84 -8.44 6.05
C GLU A 303 10.49 -9.18 6.18
N ALA A 304 9.94 -9.73 5.09
CA ALA A 304 8.63 -10.35 5.10
C ALA A 304 8.54 -11.59 6.00
N PRO A 305 9.35 -12.65 5.79
CA PRO A 305 9.31 -13.83 6.66
C PRO A 305 9.81 -13.53 8.09
N LYS A 306 10.58 -12.46 8.28
CA LYS A 306 11.05 -12.06 9.61
C LYS A 306 9.97 -11.39 10.46
N ARG A 307 9.10 -10.60 9.84
CA ARG A 307 8.18 -9.70 10.56
C ARG A 307 6.71 -10.09 10.47
N PHE A 308 6.33 -10.84 9.44
CA PHE A 308 4.92 -11.11 9.13
C PHE A 308 4.63 -12.63 9.05
N ALA A 309 5.51 -13.46 9.60
CA ALA A 309 5.37 -14.92 9.55
C ALA A 309 4.03 -15.40 10.13
N ASP A 310 3.62 -14.87 11.28
CA ASP A 310 2.43 -15.34 12.00
C ASP A 310 1.14 -15.04 11.23
N GLY A 311 0.97 -13.79 10.77
CA GLY A 311 -0.23 -13.36 10.06
C GLY A 311 -0.27 -13.68 8.56
N ALA A 312 0.89 -13.93 7.92
CA ALA A 312 0.99 -14.14 6.47
C ALA A 312 1.59 -15.49 6.06
N SER A 313 1.67 -16.47 6.97
CA SER A 313 2.34 -17.76 6.75
C SER A 313 1.97 -18.47 5.44
N ASP A 314 0.68 -18.58 5.11
CA ASP A 314 0.23 -19.24 3.88
C ASP A 314 0.62 -18.47 2.62
N LEU A 315 0.52 -17.14 2.64
CA LEU A 315 0.94 -16.29 1.54
C LEU A 315 2.46 -16.35 1.35
N LEU A 316 3.22 -16.38 2.45
CA LEU A 316 4.68 -16.56 2.41
C LEU A 316 5.07 -17.93 1.85
N ARG A 317 4.33 -18.99 2.16
CA ARG A 317 4.53 -20.33 1.57
C ARG A 317 4.30 -20.31 0.06
N LEU A 318 3.27 -19.59 -0.39
CA LEU A 318 2.98 -19.42 -1.83
C LEU A 318 4.06 -18.61 -2.56
N LEU A 319 4.58 -17.58 -1.92
CA LEU A 319 5.58 -16.66 -2.49
C LEU A 319 7.02 -17.19 -2.41
N SER A 320 7.26 -18.24 -1.61
CA SER A 320 8.57 -18.86 -1.50
C SER A 320 8.78 -19.82 -2.67
N PRO A 321 9.96 -19.82 -3.32
CA PRO A 321 10.27 -20.81 -4.35
C PRO A 321 10.10 -22.21 -3.75
N THR A 322 9.32 -23.05 -4.43
CA THR A 322 9.24 -24.48 -4.07
C THR A 322 10.64 -25.07 -4.29
N PRO A 323 11.23 -25.74 -3.29
CA PRO A 323 12.59 -26.27 -3.38
C PRO A 323 12.78 -27.27 -4.52
#